data_AF-A0A842SQX3-F1
#
_entry.id   AF-A0A842SQX3-F1
#
_cell.length_a   1.000
_cell.length_b   1.000
_cell.length_c   1.000
_cell.angle_alpha   90.00
_cell.angle_beta   90.00
_cell.angle_gamma   90.00
#
_symmetry.space_group_name_H-M   'P 1'
#
loop_
_entity.id
_entity.type
_entity.pdbx_description
1 polymer ?
#
loop_
_entity_poly.entity_id
_entity_poly.type
_entity_poly.pdbx_seq_one_letter_code
_entity_poly.pdbx_strand_id
1 'polypeptide(L)'
;VEDEGRLRNPVIREHFLRKLFLLADFRENTGTQMKDLVDFHSRHKLMLKAYNQVEMRILGRIVANHEKKPYDVVHADYKEHLLSVMIRAPDHGNNINVLQNSMGYFSSDLKKEERDYFIDKLKLYREGKIPLIVPVDIIRSWIIRFNEDYLKNQSYFNPYPDDLLDVESIIKTSDERDYWKE
;
A
#
# COMPACT_ATOMS: atom_id res chain seq x y z
N VAL A 1 4.56 -17.95 9.79
CA VAL A 1 5.95 -17.55 10.10
C VAL A 1 6.69 -17.60 8.77
N GLU A 2 7.22 -16.46 8.31
CA GLU A 2 8.05 -16.44 7.09
C GLU A 2 9.46 -16.90 7.49
N ASP A 3 10.02 -17.88 6.78
CA ASP A 3 11.37 -18.42 6.99
C ASP A 3 12.35 -17.80 5.98
N GLU A 4 13.65 -17.78 6.30
CA GLU A 4 14.72 -17.14 5.50
C GLU A 4 14.73 -17.60 4.03
N GLY A 5 14.37 -18.87 3.79
CA GLY A 5 14.24 -19.42 2.44
C GLY A 5 13.15 -18.76 1.60
N ARG A 6 12.00 -18.38 2.19
CA ARG A 6 10.87 -17.75 1.48
C ARG A 6 11.16 -16.28 1.16
N LEU A 7 11.94 -15.61 1.99
CA LEU A 7 12.35 -14.21 1.76
C LEU A 7 13.34 -14.05 0.60
N ARG A 8 13.84 -15.14 0.01
CA ARG A 8 14.55 -15.10 -1.28
C ARG A 8 13.62 -14.78 -2.46
N ASN A 9 12.33 -15.05 -2.33
CA ASN A 9 11.35 -14.64 -3.33
C ASN A 9 11.09 -13.12 -3.18
N PRO A 10 11.36 -12.30 -4.21
CA PRO A 10 11.22 -10.84 -4.14
C PRO A 10 9.80 -10.38 -3.81
N VAL A 11 8.77 -11.07 -4.30
CA VAL A 11 7.36 -10.72 -4.05
C VAL A 11 6.99 -10.97 -2.58
N ILE A 12 7.43 -12.10 -2.02
CA ILE A 12 7.23 -12.41 -0.59
C ILE A 12 8.00 -11.41 0.27
N ARG A 13 9.24 -11.09 -0.11
CA ARG A 13 10.07 -10.09 0.57
C ARG A 13 9.41 -8.70 0.55
N GLU A 14 8.89 -8.25 -0.58
CA GLU A 14 8.18 -6.97 -0.68
C GLU A 14 6.97 -6.92 0.25
N HIS A 15 6.16 -7.99 0.28
CA HIS A 15 5.02 -8.09 1.19
C HIS A 15 5.48 -8.06 2.66
N PHE A 16 6.51 -8.83 3.00
CA PHE A 16 7.10 -8.87 4.34
C PHE A 16 7.58 -7.49 4.79
N LEU A 17 8.34 -6.77 3.95
CA LEU A 17 8.84 -5.44 4.28
C LEU A 17 7.70 -4.44 4.48
N ARG A 18 6.71 -4.40 3.57
CA ARG A 18 5.51 -3.55 3.72
C ARG A 18 4.81 -3.82 5.05
N LYS A 19 4.66 -5.09 5.43
CA LYS A 19 4.07 -5.49 6.70
C LYS A 19 4.90 -5.06 7.90
N LEU A 20 6.21 -5.31 7.86
CA LEU A 20 7.13 -4.96 8.94
C LEU A 20 7.10 -3.47 9.24
N PHE A 21 7.22 -2.62 8.21
CA PHE A 21 7.26 -1.17 8.39
C PHE A 21 5.89 -0.60 8.79
N LEU A 22 4.78 -1.13 8.27
CA LEU A 22 3.44 -0.75 8.74
C LEU A 22 3.24 -1.05 10.23
N LEU A 23 3.63 -2.24 10.68
CA LEU A 23 3.45 -2.66 12.07
C LEU A 23 4.44 -1.96 13.02
N ALA A 24 5.63 -1.63 12.54
CA ALA A 24 6.57 -0.78 13.27
C ALA A 24 6.01 0.63 13.47
N ASP A 25 5.54 1.28 12.39
CA ASP A 25 4.92 2.61 12.46
C ASP A 25 3.68 2.59 13.36
N PHE A 26 2.86 1.54 13.29
CA PHE A 26 1.70 1.38 14.19
C PHE A 26 2.14 1.37 15.66
N ARG A 27 3.16 0.59 16.01
CA ARG A 27 3.66 0.52 17.39
C ARG A 27 4.24 1.84 17.89
N GLU A 28 4.95 2.56 17.02
CA GLU A 28 5.70 3.76 17.40
C GLU A 28 4.85 5.03 17.39
N ASN A 29 3.86 5.11 16.48
CA ASN A 29 3.15 6.35 16.18
C ASN A 29 1.64 6.31 16.49
N THR A 30 1.13 5.29 17.18
CA THR A 30 -0.28 5.28 17.64
C THR A 30 -0.48 5.64 19.11
N GLY A 31 0.58 5.75 19.90
CA GLY A 31 0.60 6.42 21.21
C GLY A 31 -0.52 6.00 22.17
N THR A 32 -1.15 7.00 22.81
CA THR A 32 -2.30 6.84 23.74
C THR A 32 -3.49 7.75 23.38
N GLN A 33 -3.40 8.47 22.27
CA GLN A 33 -4.41 9.46 21.85
C GLN A 33 -5.10 9.04 20.55
N MET A 34 -6.39 9.35 20.44
CA MET A 34 -7.15 9.07 19.21
C MET A 34 -6.57 9.77 17.96
N LYS A 35 -5.99 10.97 18.12
CA LYS A 35 -5.36 11.70 17.02
C LYS A 35 -4.25 10.87 16.36
N ASP A 36 -3.41 10.23 17.15
CA ASP A 36 -2.27 9.44 16.67
C ASP A 36 -2.76 8.27 15.80
N LEU A 37 -3.86 7.62 16.20
CA LEU A 37 -4.51 6.56 15.43
C LEU A 37 -5.16 7.08 14.14
N VAL A 38 -5.77 8.27 14.17
CA VAL A 38 -6.32 8.94 12.98
C VAL A 38 -5.21 9.29 11.98
N ASP A 39 -4.09 9.83 12.46
CA ASP A 39 -2.94 10.22 11.64
C ASP A 39 -2.27 8.98 11.02
N PHE A 40 -2.11 7.89 11.79
CA PHE A 40 -1.71 6.58 11.28
C PHE A 40 -2.63 6.10 10.16
N HIS A 41 -3.94 6.02 10.42
CA HIS A 41 -4.89 5.53 9.43
C HIS A 41 -4.88 6.36 8.14
N SER A 42 -4.77 7.68 8.28
CA SER A 42 -4.73 8.61 7.15
C SER A 42 -3.49 8.41 6.28
N ARG A 43 -2.30 8.21 6.87
CA ARG A 43 -1.04 7.93 6.15
C ARG A 43 -1.03 6.56 5.44
N HIS A 44 -1.76 5.59 5.97
CA HIS A 44 -1.74 4.21 5.45
C HIS A 44 -2.99 3.81 4.64
N LYS A 45 -3.94 4.73 4.47
CA LYS A 45 -5.26 4.46 3.87
C LYS A 45 -5.18 3.78 2.50
N LEU A 46 -4.33 4.27 1.59
CA LEU A 46 -4.20 3.67 0.27
C LEU A 46 -3.57 2.28 0.31
N MET A 47 -2.63 2.04 1.23
CA MET A 47 -2.05 0.72 1.42
C MET A 47 -3.08 -0.26 1.96
N LEU A 48 -3.82 0.11 3.01
CA LEU A 48 -4.91 -0.73 3.54
C LEU A 48 -5.95 -1.04 2.47
N LYS A 49 -6.30 -0.05 1.62
CA LYS A 49 -7.21 -0.23 0.48
C LYS A 49 -6.66 -1.20 -0.55
N ALA A 50 -5.36 -1.18 -0.84
CA ALA A 50 -4.72 -2.11 -1.78
C ALA A 50 -4.76 -3.55 -1.24
N TYR A 51 -4.58 -3.73 0.07
CA TYR A 51 -4.60 -5.05 0.70
C TYR A 51 -6.02 -5.61 0.82
N ASN A 52 -6.94 -4.83 1.39
CA ASN A 52 -8.32 -5.26 1.55
C ASN A 52 -9.26 -4.06 1.72
N GLN A 53 -10.09 -3.81 0.70
CA GLN A 53 -11.02 -2.68 0.71
C GLN A 53 -12.12 -2.81 1.77
N VAL A 54 -12.53 -4.02 2.13
CA VAL A 54 -13.56 -4.25 3.17
C VAL A 54 -12.99 -3.87 4.52
N GLU A 55 -11.84 -4.43 4.87
CA GLU A 55 -11.15 -4.13 6.13
C GLU A 55 -10.74 -2.66 6.24
N MET A 56 -10.28 -2.02 5.16
CA MET A 56 -9.99 -0.59 5.17
C MET A 56 -11.21 0.25 5.58
N ARG A 57 -12.42 -0.11 5.13
CA ARG A 57 -13.66 0.57 5.55
C ARG A 57 -13.99 0.30 7.02
N ILE A 58 -13.75 -0.92 7.49
CA ILE A 58 -13.96 -1.28 8.91
C ILE A 58 -13.01 -0.47 9.79
N LEU A 59 -11.71 -0.49 9.49
CA LEU A 59 -10.68 0.31 10.15
C LEU A 59 -11.04 1.80 10.18
N GLY A 60 -11.54 2.36 9.07
CA GLY A 60 -11.99 3.75 9.03
C GLY A 60 -13.16 4.05 9.98
N ARG A 61 -14.10 3.11 10.16
CA ARG A 61 -15.21 3.25 11.11
C ARG A 61 -14.73 3.15 12.56
N ILE A 62 -13.79 2.24 12.84
CA ILE A 62 -13.17 2.09 14.17
C ILE A 62 -12.49 3.41 14.56
N VAL A 63 -11.67 3.97 13.67
CA VAL A 63 -10.97 5.25 13.88
C VAL A 63 -11.92 6.42 14.08
N ALA A 64 -13.06 6.42 13.38
CA ALA A 64 -14.06 7.47 13.53
C ALA A 64 -14.76 7.46 14.91
N ASN A 65 -14.67 6.35 15.65
CA ASN A 65 -15.09 6.18 17.05
C ASN A 65 -16.41 6.89 17.40
N HIS A 66 -17.47 6.67 16.61
CA HIS A 66 -18.75 7.37 16.78
C HIS A 66 -19.40 7.13 18.15
N GLU A 67 -19.14 5.96 18.75
CA GLU A 67 -19.61 5.57 20.08
C GLU A 67 -18.77 6.15 21.23
N LYS A 68 -17.69 6.88 20.93
CA LYS A 68 -16.77 7.49 21.91
C LYS A 68 -16.23 6.47 22.93
N LYS A 69 -15.87 5.28 22.47
CA LYS A 69 -15.24 4.24 23.30
C LYS A 69 -13.89 4.72 23.84
N PRO A 70 -13.45 4.19 25.00
CA PRO A 70 -12.10 4.44 25.51
C PRO A 70 -11.03 4.07 24.49
N TYR A 71 -9.93 4.83 24.46
CA TYR A 71 -8.87 4.67 23.46
C TYR A 71 -8.33 3.23 23.41
N ASP A 72 -8.04 2.61 24.56
CA ASP A 72 -7.47 1.25 24.60
C ASP A 72 -8.37 0.21 23.93
N VAL A 73 -9.69 0.39 24.04
CA VAL A 73 -10.67 -0.50 23.38
C VAL A 73 -10.63 -0.31 21.87
N VAL A 74 -10.59 0.94 21.40
CA VAL A 74 -10.52 1.27 19.97
C VAL A 74 -9.19 0.81 19.37
N HIS A 75 -8.09 1.01 20.09
CA HIS A 75 -6.76 0.62 19.65
C HIS A 75 -6.62 -0.90 19.50
N ALA A 76 -7.11 -1.65 20.49
CA ALA A 76 -7.10 -3.11 20.45
C ALA A 76 -7.93 -3.66 19.27
N ASP A 77 -9.14 -3.14 19.08
CA ASP A 77 -10.03 -3.50 17.96
C ASP A 77 -9.38 -3.15 16.60
N TYR A 78 -8.84 -1.94 16.48
CA TYR A 78 -8.12 -1.53 15.27
C TYR A 78 -6.93 -2.44 14.96
N LYS A 79 -6.15 -2.81 15.99
CA LYS A 79 -4.98 -3.69 15.85
C LYS A 79 -5.36 -5.07 15.33
N GLU A 80 -6.46 -5.64 15.82
CA GLU A 80 -6.95 -6.95 15.35
C GLU A 80 -7.26 -6.92 13.85
N HIS A 81 -8.02 -5.91 13.42
CA HIS A 81 -8.33 -5.70 12.01
C HIS A 81 -7.08 -5.35 11.17
N LEU A 82 -6.13 -4.57 11.70
CA LEU A 82 -4.89 -4.26 11.00
C LEU A 82 -4.06 -5.53 10.72
N LEU A 83 -3.99 -6.45 11.69
CA LEU A 83 -3.29 -7.72 11.51
C LEU A 83 -3.97 -8.61 10.47
N SER A 84 -5.31 -8.59 10.41
CA SER A 84 -6.08 -9.36 9.42
C SER A 84 -5.82 -8.90 7.99
N VAL A 85 -5.68 -7.59 7.77
CA VAL A 85 -5.35 -6.99 6.46
C VAL A 85 -4.02 -7.52 5.91
N MET A 86 -3.03 -7.73 6.78
CA MET A 86 -1.66 -8.06 6.38
C MET A 86 -1.37 -9.57 6.36
N ILE A 87 -2.41 -10.42 6.30
CA ILE A 87 -2.24 -11.88 6.19
C ILE A 87 -1.78 -12.28 4.78
N ARG A 88 -2.27 -11.61 3.75
CA ARG A 88 -1.96 -11.91 2.34
C ARG A 88 -1.49 -10.65 1.61
N ALA A 89 -0.65 -10.84 0.60
CA ALA A 89 -0.28 -9.77 -0.31
C ALA A 89 -1.50 -9.24 -1.09
N PRO A 90 -1.50 -7.95 -1.49
CA PRO A 90 -2.57 -7.38 -2.29
C PRO A 90 -2.60 -8.02 -3.69
N ASP A 91 -3.80 -8.29 -4.20
CA ASP A 91 -3.94 -8.72 -5.59
C ASP A 91 -3.67 -7.57 -6.58
N HIS A 92 -3.44 -7.94 -7.85
CA HIS A 92 -3.19 -6.98 -8.93
C HIS A 92 -4.37 -6.01 -9.12
N GLY A 93 -5.61 -6.49 -8.97
CA GLY A 93 -6.82 -5.70 -9.15
C GLY A 93 -6.92 -4.55 -8.15
N ASN A 94 -6.67 -4.82 -6.87
CA ASN A 94 -6.72 -3.81 -5.82
C ASN A 94 -5.61 -2.77 -5.97
N ASN A 95 -4.40 -3.20 -6.33
CA ASN A 95 -3.31 -2.28 -6.67
C ASN A 95 -3.70 -1.38 -7.85
N ILE A 96 -4.24 -1.94 -8.93
CA ILE A 96 -4.71 -1.17 -10.09
C ILE A 96 -5.79 -0.17 -9.67
N ASN A 97 -6.74 -0.59 -8.83
CA ASN A 97 -7.79 0.29 -8.33
C ASN A 97 -7.20 1.46 -7.53
N VAL A 98 -6.21 1.23 -6.66
CA VAL A 98 -5.53 2.30 -5.91
C VAL A 98 -4.78 3.23 -6.85
N LEU A 99 -4.04 2.68 -7.81
CA LEU A 99 -3.25 3.43 -8.79
C LEU A 99 -4.13 4.28 -9.73
N GLN A 100 -5.24 3.76 -10.22
CA GLN A 100 -6.20 4.52 -11.03
C GLN A 100 -6.86 5.65 -10.23
N ASN A 101 -7.25 5.39 -8.98
CA ASN A 101 -7.79 6.44 -8.11
C ASN A 101 -6.74 7.53 -7.82
N SER A 102 -5.47 7.14 -7.69
CA SER A 102 -4.36 8.07 -7.46
C SER A 102 -4.05 8.91 -8.70
N MET A 103 -4.12 8.33 -9.91
CA MET A 103 -4.01 9.07 -11.16
C MET A 103 -5.07 10.18 -11.27
N GLY A 104 -6.27 9.98 -10.70
CA GLY A 104 -7.36 10.95 -10.72
C GLY A 104 -6.99 12.33 -10.14
N TYR A 105 -6.05 12.38 -9.20
CA TYR A 105 -5.55 13.63 -8.60
C TYR A 105 -4.85 14.54 -9.63
N PHE A 106 -4.36 13.98 -10.73
CA PHE A 106 -3.63 14.71 -11.77
C PHE A 106 -4.44 14.85 -13.07
N SER A 107 -5.73 14.48 -13.05
CA SER A 107 -6.52 14.31 -14.28
C SER A 107 -6.61 15.58 -15.15
N SER A 108 -6.63 16.76 -14.52
CA SER A 108 -6.59 18.08 -15.15
C SER A 108 -5.23 18.44 -15.76
N ASP A 109 -4.14 17.91 -15.23
CA ASP A 109 -2.78 18.36 -15.49
C ASP A 109 -2.00 17.42 -16.43
N LEU A 110 -2.47 16.19 -16.57
CA LEU A 110 -1.88 15.21 -17.47
C LEU A 110 -2.30 15.44 -18.92
N LYS A 111 -1.34 15.30 -19.83
CA LYS A 111 -1.62 15.15 -21.26
C LYS A 111 -2.25 13.78 -21.53
N LYS A 112 -2.93 13.66 -22.68
CA LYS A 112 -3.56 12.41 -23.08
C LYS A 112 -2.54 11.27 -23.18
N GLU A 113 -1.37 11.56 -23.74
CA GLU A 113 -0.27 10.61 -23.93
C GLU A 113 0.27 10.07 -22.60
N GLU A 114 0.37 10.94 -21.57
CA GLU A 114 0.80 10.55 -20.23
C GLU A 114 -0.21 9.60 -19.57
N ARG A 115 -1.50 9.89 -19.70
CA ARG A 115 -2.59 9.02 -19.21
C ARG A 115 -2.60 7.68 -19.94
N ASP A 116 -2.55 7.70 -21.27
CA ASP A 116 -2.59 6.49 -22.10
C ASP A 116 -1.40 5.58 -21.78
N TYR A 117 -0.19 6.15 -21.66
CA TYR A 117 1.01 5.42 -21.26
C TYR A 117 0.85 4.73 -19.91
N PHE A 118 0.31 5.42 -18.90
CA PHE A 118 0.09 4.83 -17.59
C PHE A 118 -0.97 3.73 -17.60
N ILE A 119 -2.07 3.92 -18.33
CA ILE A 119 -3.10 2.88 -18.51
C ILE A 119 -2.50 1.63 -19.16
N ASP A 120 -1.61 1.77 -20.13
CA ASP A 120 -0.92 0.63 -20.75
C ASP A 120 0.02 -0.08 -19.77
N LYS A 121 0.72 0.65 -18.89
CA LYS A 121 1.50 0.02 -17.81
C LYS A 121 0.60 -0.73 -16.82
N LEU A 122 -0.58 -0.22 -16.49
CA LEU A 122 -1.53 -0.96 -15.64
C LEU A 122 -2.01 -2.26 -16.29
N LYS A 123 -2.18 -2.29 -17.63
CA LYS A 123 -2.51 -3.53 -18.36
C LYS A 123 -1.38 -4.55 -18.26
N LEU A 124 -0.13 -4.12 -18.52
CA LEU A 124 1.04 -5.00 -18.41
C LEU A 124 1.21 -5.53 -16.98
N TYR A 125 0.98 -4.69 -15.97
CA TYR A 125 1.01 -5.11 -14.57
C TYR A 125 -0.11 -6.13 -14.27
N ARG A 126 -1.33 -5.90 -14.76
CA ARG A 126 -2.44 -6.87 -14.63
C ARG A 126 -2.11 -8.24 -15.22
N GLU A 127 -1.40 -8.25 -16.34
CA GLU A 127 -0.94 -9.46 -17.04
C GLU A 127 0.28 -10.10 -16.38
N GLY A 128 0.83 -9.48 -15.33
CA GLY A 128 2.01 -9.95 -14.63
C GLY A 128 3.32 -9.76 -15.40
N LYS A 129 3.34 -8.95 -16.46
CA LYS A 129 4.51 -8.74 -17.35
C LYS A 129 5.50 -7.70 -16.85
N ILE A 130 5.07 -6.86 -15.91
CA ILE A 130 5.90 -5.85 -15.26
C ILE A 130 5.58 -5.84 -13.77
N PRO A 131 6.54 -5.48 -12.90
CA PRO A 131 6.31 -5.43 -11.47
C PRO A 131 5.51 -4.18 -11.05
N LEU A 132 4.92 -4.22 -9.85
CA LEU A 132 4.13 -3.14 -9.26
C LEU A 132 4.91 -1.82 -9.15
N ILE A 133 6.23 -1.89 -8.94
CA ILE A 133 7.06 -0.70 -8.79
C ILE A 133 7.01 0.22 -10.03
N VAL A 134 6.84 -0.33 -11.24
CA VAL A 134 6.81 0.46 -12.48
C VAL A 134 5.65 1.46 -12.51
N PRO A 135 4.37 1.05 -12.38
CA PRO A 135 3.27 2.02 -12.30
C PRO A 135 3.30 2.85 -11.01
N VAL A 136 3.84 2.34 -9.90
CA VAL A 136 4.00 3.13 -8.66
C VAL A 136 4.96 4.31 -8.89
N ASP A 137 6.09 4.09 -9.57
CA ASP A 137 7.08 5.13 -9.82
C ASP A 137 6.58 6.22 -10.78
N ILE A 138 5.71 5.87 -11.75
CA ILE A 138 5.03 6.87 -12.59
C ILE A 138 4.18 7.81 -11.73
N ILE A 139 3.41 7.26 -10.78
CA ILE A 139 2.63 8.08 -9.86
C ILE A 139 3.55 8.91 -8.95
N ARG A 140 4.64 8.34 -8.42
CA ARG A 140 5.64 9.09 -7.62
C ARG A 140 6.20 10.30 -8.37
N SER A 141 6.54 10.12 -9.65
CA SER A 141 6.97 11.22 -10.51
C SER A 141 5.92 12.35 -10.59
N TRP A 142 4.64 12.01 -10.75
CA TRP A 142 3.56 12.99 -10.77
C TRP A 142 3.30 13.64 -9.40
N ILE A 143 3.38 12.88 -8.30
CA ILE A 143 3.31 13.42 -6.93
C ILE A 143 4.36 14.53 -6.75
N ILE A 144 5.60 14.29 -7.21
CA ILE A 144 6.69 15.27 -7.12
C ILE A 144 6.42 16.46 -8.04
N ARG A 145 6.09 16.21 -9.32
CA ARG A 145 5.89 17.25 -10.33
C ARG A 145 4.76 18.21 -9.98
N PHE A 146 3.65 17.69 -9.46
CA PHE A 146 2.46 18.47 -9.16
C PHE A 146 2.34 18.84 -7.67
N ASN A 147 3.32 18.44 -6.84
CA ASN A 147 3.35 18.67 -5.40
C ASN A 147 2.05 18.23 -4.69
N GLU A 148 1.61 17.00 -4.94
CA GLU A 148 0.38 16.49 -4.34
C GLU A 148 0.58 15.96 -2.92
N ASP A 149 0.40 16.84 -1.93
CA ASP A 149 0.70 16.59 -0.52
C ASP A 149 -0.08 15.42 0.07
N TYR A 150 -1.34 15.21 -0.34
CA TYR A 150 -2.12 14.08 0.15
C TYR A 150 -1.46 12.75 -0.22
N LEU A 151 -1.08 12.58 -1.49
CA LEU A 151 -0.46 11.35 -1.98
C LEU A 151 1.00 11.22 -1.50
N LYS A 152 1.73 12.32 -1.36
CA LYS A 152 3.09 12.35 -0.79
C LYS A 152 3.15 11.75 0.61
N ASN A 153 2.10 11.94 1.41
CA ASN A 153 1.99 11.39 2.76
C ASN A 153 1.45 9.94 2.82
N GLN A 154 1.10 9.34 1.67
CA GLN A 154 0.63 7.95 1.63
C GLN A 154 1.81 6.98 1.60
N SER A 155 1.90 6.11 2.62
CA SER A 155 2.94 5.07 2.68
C SER A 155 2.84 4.07 1.53
N TYR A 156 1.74 4.03 0.78
CA TYR A 156 1.62 3.15 -0.38
C TYR A 156 2.73 3.39 -1.42
N PHE A 157 3.13 4.66 -1.61
CA PHE A 157 4.16 5.09 -2.56
C PHE A 157 5.57 5.07 -1.98
N ASN A 158 5.71 4.99 -0.65
CA ASN A 158 6.98 4.83 0.03
C ASN A 158 6.80 3.94 1.28
N PRO A 159 6.65 2.62 1.09
CA PRO A 159 6.23 1.73 2.17
C PRO A 159 7.35 1.36 3.15
N TYR A 160 8.60 1.53 2.74
CA TYR A 160 9.81 1.25 3.50
C TYR A 160 10.98 2.02 2.86
N PRO A 161 12.12 2.22 3.56
CA PRO A 161 13.27 2.96 3.05
C PRO A 161 13.80 2.42 1.72
N ASP A 162 14.18 3.32 0.81
CA ASP A 162 14.67 2.97 -0.54
C ASP A 162 15.90 2.03 -0.50
N ASP A 163 16.72 2.08 0.55
CA ASP A 163 17.89 1.19 0.73
C ASP A 163 17.53 -0.32 0.79
N LEU A 164 16.26 -0.64 1.03
CA LEU A 164 15.76 -2.02 1.08
C LEU A 164 15.16 -2.49 -0.26
N LEU A 165 15.04 -1.58 -1.25
CA LEU A 165 14.56 -1.90 -2.59
C LEU A 165 15.58 -2.76 -3.33
N ASP A 166 15.13 -3.91 -3.82
CA ASP A 166 15.92 -4.80 -4.67
C ASP A 166 15.28 -4.85 -6.07
N VAL A 167 15.49 -3.77 -6.82
CA VAL A 167 14.88 -3.59 -8.14
C VAL A 167 15.31 -4.69 -9.12
N GLU A 168 16.56 -5.15 -9.01
CA GLU A 168 17.09 -6.19 -9.89
C GLU A 168 16.33 -7.51 -9.71
N SER A 169 16.11 -7.94 -8.47
CA SER A 169 15.38 -9.19 -8.22
C SER A 169 13.91 -9.07 -8.59
N ILE A 170 13.27 -7.94 -8.29
CA ILE A 170 11.86 -7.67 -8.64
C ILE A 170 11.62 -7.79 -10.15
N ILE A 171 12.51 -7.20 -10.97
CA ILE A 171 12.40 -7.26 -12.44
C ILE A 171 12.63 -8.69 -12.96
N LYS A 172 13.54 -9.46 -12.35
CA LYS A 172 13.79 -10.85 -12.77
C LYS A 172 12.60 -11.78 -12.48
N THR A 173 11.83 -11.50 -11.44
CA THR A 173 10.66 -12.32 -11.05
C THR A 173 9.32 -11.88 -11.65
N SER A 174 9.25 -10.79 -12.41
CA SER A 174 7.99 -10.34 -13.04
C SER A 174 7.55 -11.20 -14.24
N ASP A 175 7.85 -12.50 -14.23
CA ASP A 175 7.43 -13.48 -15.23
C ASP A 175 6.63 -14.66 -14.61
N GLU A 176 6.60 -14.78 -13.27
CA GLU A 176 5.98 -15.94 -12.60
C GLU A 176 4.68 -15.56 -11.86
N ARG A 177 3.64 -16.40 -12.07
CA ARG A 177 2.26 -16.19 -11.58
C ARG A 177 2.11 -16.62 -10.12
N ASP A 178 1.30 -15.86 -9.39
CA ASP A 178 0.68 -16.13 -8.07
C ASP A 178 1.42 -17.13 -7.14
N TYR A 179 2.39 -16.59 -6.40
CA TYR A 179 3.27 -17.31 -5.46
C TYR A 179 2.62 -17.77 -4.15
N TRP A 180 1.30 -17.54 -3.99
CA TRP A 180 0.56 -17.91 -2.78
C TRP A 180 -0.32 -19.15 -2.96
N LYS A 181 -0.24 -19.80 -4.13
CA LYS A 181 -0.78 -21.14 -4.34
C LYS A 181 0.30 -22.17 -4.03
N GLU A 182 0.04 -23.00 -3.03
CA GLU A 182 0.76 -24.27 -2.80
C GLU A 182 0.48 -25.26 -3.93
#